data_AF-A0A534T810-F1
#
_entry.id   AF-A0A534T810-F1
#
_cell.length_a   1.000
_cell.length_b   1.000
_cell.length_c   1.000
_cell.angle_alpha   90.00
_cell.angle_beta   90.00
_cell.angle_gamma   90.00
#
_symmetry.space_group_name_H-M   'P 1'
#
loop_
_entity.id
_entity.type
_entity.pdbx_description
1 polymer ?
#
loop_
_entity_poly.entity_id
_entity_poly.type
_entity_poly.pdbx_seq_one_letter_code
_entity_poly.pdbx_strand_id
1 'polypeptide(L)'
;MYVRCVRAFLAAMLLGCLYPASGSTATRNFIALLNAGQEAQTPMVDSNAFGVAFLTFDDKTLALCYSITFFSLSTTETNAHLHGPAAPGVSAGVIVGLQPVPGNPKNGCVNLPKANKK
;
A
#
# COMPACT_ATOMS: atom_id res chain seq x y z
N MET A 1 -47.69 64.10 7.75
CA MET A 1 -48.58 62.99 7.34
C MET A 1 -48.51 62.84 5.82
N TYR A 2 -47.80 61.83 5.30
CA TYR A 2 -48.23 60.94 4.19
C TYR A 2 -47.12 59.91 3.88
N VAL A 3 -47.45 58.65 4.21
CA VAL A 3 -47.19 57.37 3.51
C VAL A 3 -45.75 56.90 3.21
N ARG A 4 -45.52 55.65 3.66
CA ARG A 4 -44.38 54.75 3.51
C ARG A 4 -44.07 54.40 2.05
N CYS A 5 -42.80 54.20 1.72
CA CYS A 5 -42.39 53.33 0.61
C CYS A 5 -41.20 52.46 1.05
N VAL A 6 -41.52 51.19 1.32
CA VAL A 6 -40.54 50.12 1.54
C VAL A 6 -40.13 49.58 0.17
N ARG A 7 -38.83 49.58 -0.15
CA ARG A 7 -38.20 48.85 -1.26
C ARG A 7 -36.83 48.39 -0.77
N ALA A 8 -36.64 47.11 -0.42
CA ALA A 8 -36.20 46.03 -1.33
C ALA A 8 -34.82 46.37 -1.94
N PHE A 9 -33.73 45.60 -1.82
CA PHE A 9 -33.57 44.17 -1.99
C PHE A 9 -32.31 43.66 -1.25
N LEU A 10 -32.39 42.47 -0.65
CA LEU A 10 -31.25 41.62 -0.29
C LEU A 10 -30.68 40.99 -1.56
N ALA A 11 -29.36 41.07 -1.79
CA ALA A 11 -28.59 40.07 -2.54
C ALA A 11 -27.08 40.41 -2.53
N ALA A 12 -26.34 39.93 -1.51
CA ALA A 12 -24.90 39.74 -1.61
C ALA A 12 -24.64 38.24 -1.46
N MET A 13 -24.74 37.54 -2.58
CA MET A 13 -24.59 36.09 -2.67
C MET A 13 -23.11 35.74 -2.52
N LEU A 14 -22.83 34.99 -1.45
CA LEU A 14 -21.60 34.30 -1.09
C LEU A 14 -20.76 33.88 -2.31
N LEU A 15 -19.59 34.51 -2.47
CA LEU A 15 -18.48 33.95 -3.23
C LEU A 15 -17.92 32.75 -2.44
N GLY A 16 -18.61 31.61 -2.53
CA GLY A 16 -18.13 30.34 -2.00
C GLY A 16 -16.91 29.89 -2.80
N CYS A 17 -15.72 30.12 -2.25
CA CYS A 17 -14.49 29.57 -2.77
C CYS A 17 -14.61 28.04 -2.86
N LEU A 18 -14.74 27.54 -4.09
CA LEU A 18 -14.58 26.12 -4.41
C LEU A 18 -13.09 25.79 -4.29
N TYR A 19 -12.61 25.57 -3.07
CA TYR A 19 -11.34 24.88 -2.88
C TYR A 19 -11.57 23.40 -3.21
N PRO A 20 -10.81 22.79 -4.13
CA PRO A 20 -10.88 21.35 -4.32
C PRO A 20 -10.53 20.69 -2.98
N ALA A 21 -11.47 19.94 -2.43
CA ALA A 21 -11.19 19.05 -1.32
C ALA A 21 -10.17 18.02 -1.83
N SER A 22 -8.91 18.19 -1.46
CA SER A 22 -7.91 17.14 -1.61
C SER A 22 -8.48 15.89 -0.96
N GLY A 23 -8.76 14.84 -1.74
CA GLY A 23 -9.16 13.55 -1.18
C GLY A 23 -8.15 13.15 -0.11
N SER A 24 -8.56 12.46 0.95
CA SER A 24 -7.61 11.95 1.95
C SER A 24 -6.72 10.88 1.31
N THR A 25 -5.39 10.93 1.51
CA THR A 25 -4.54 9.76 1.19
C THR A 25 -4.77 8.74 2.29
N ALA A 26 -5.26 7.55 1.94
CA ALA A 26 -5.46 6.51 2.93
C ALA A 26 -4.21 5.62 2.94
N THR A 27 -3.22 6.05 3.72
CA THR A 27 -2.06 5.23 4.00
C THR A 27 -2.44 4.06 4.91
N ARG A 28 -2.02 2.85 4.56
CA ARG A 28 -2.26 1.62 5.33
C ARG A 28 -0.95 0.99 5.74
N ASN A 29 -0.86 0.55 6.99
CA ASN A 29 0.31 -0.14 7.51
C ASN A 29 0.01 -1.64 7.65
N PHE A 30 0.98 -2.46 7.29
CA PHE A 30 0.91 -3.91 7.35
C PHE A 30 2.16 -4.47 8.02
N ILE A 31 1.99 -5.61 8.67
CA ILE A 31 3.08 -6.44 9.17
C ILE A 31 2.91 -7.82 8.54
N ALA A 32 3.97 -8.33 7.94
CA ALA A 32 4.03 -9.72 7.49
C ALA A 32 5.18 -10.42 8.20
N LEU A 33 4.87 -11.53 8.87
CA LEU A 33 5.90 -12.52 9.22
C LEU A 33 6.31 -13.22 7.93
N LEU A 34 7.57 -13.65 7.80
CA LEU A 34 8.10 -14.38 6.64
C LEU A 34 8.55 -15.77 7.11
N ASN A 35 8.05 -16.83 6.51
CA ASN A 35 8.48 -18.22 6.75
C ASN A 35 8.11 -19.11 5.56
N ALA A 36 8.70 -20.31 5.50
CA ALA A 36 8.50 -21.25 4.39
C ALA A 36 7.03 -21.64 4.16
N GLY A 37 6.21 -21.71 5.22
CA GLY A 37 4.80 -22.09 5.12
C GLY A 37 3.91 -21.05 4.42
N GLN A 38 4.42 -19.85 4.13
CA GLN A 38 3.67 -18.80 3.44
C GLN A 38 3.87 -18.80 1.93
N GLU A 39 4.93 -19.43 1.43
CA GLU A 39 5.14 -19.63 0.00
C GLU A 39 4.62 -21.02 -0.39
N ALA A 40 3.44 -21.04 -1.02
CA ALA A 40 2.91 -22.28 -1.58
C ALA A 40 3.66 -22.62 -2.87
N GLN A 41 4.73 -23.41 -2.73
CA GLN A 41 5.50 -24.01 -3.83
C GLN A 41 5.38 -25.54 -3.84
N THR A 42 5.69 -26.17 -4.97
CA THR A 42 5.69 -27.64 -5.12
C THR A 42 7.01 -28.09 -5.75
N PRO A 43 7.82 -28.95 -5.10
CA PRO A 43 7.61 -29.51 -3.76
C PRO A 43 7.67 -28.43 -2.65
N MET A 44 7.01 -28.68 -1.52
CA MET A 44 7.14 -27.81 -0.35
C MET A 44 8.58 -27.88 0.18
N VAL A 45 9.15 -26.73 0.50
CA VAL A 45 10.49 -26.63 1.06
C VAL A 45 10.36 -26.38 2.56
N ASP A 46 10.93 -27.27 3.38
CA ASP A 46 11.08 -27.01 4.80
C ASP A 46 12.30 -26.12 5.02
N SER A 47 12.13 -25.05 5.80
CA SER A 47 13.21 -24.12 6.12
C SER A 47 13.01 -23.48 7.49
N ASN A 48 14.13 -23.26 8.19
CA ASN A 48 14.18 -22.48 9.42
C ASN A 48 14.34 -20.98 9.15
N ALA A 49 14.33 -20.56 7.89
CA ALA A 49 14.36 -19.16 7.51
C ALA A 49 13.13 -18.43 8.06
N PHE A 50 13.37 -17.29 8.68
CA PHE A 50 12.32 -16.49 9.28
C PHE A 50 12.61 -15.00 9.09
N GLY A 51 11.57 -14.18 9.03
CA GLY A 51 11.71 -12.73 8.93
C GLY A 51 10.45 -11.97 9.29
N VAL A 52 10.56 -10.65 9.23
CA VAL A 52 9.46 -9.71 9.40
C VAL A 52 9.58 -8.61 8.37
N ALA A 53 8.44 -8.21 7.81
CA ALA A 53 8.29 -7.08 6.93
C ALA A 53 7.29 -6.09 7.53
N PHE A 54 7.70 -4.83 7.63
CA PHE A 54 6.81 -3.70 7.85
C PHE A 54 6.55 -3.03 6.52
N LEU A 55 5.28 -2.85 6.16
CA LEU A 55 4.89 -2.25 4.90
C LEU A 55 3.95 -1.07 5.11
N THR A 56 4.14 -0.03 4.31
CA THR A 56 3.28 1.15 4.27
C THR A 56 2.83 1.37 2.83
N PHE A 57 1.52 1.30 2.61
CA PHE A 57 0.90 1.44 1.29
C PHE A 57 0.11 2.75 1.20
N ASP A 58 0.39 3.56 0.18
CA ASP A 58 -0.42 4.71 -0.20
C ASP A 58 -1.35 4.33 -1.36
N ASP A 59 -2.65 4.36 -1.13
CA ASP A 59 -3.66 3.87 -2.07
C ASP A 59 -3.94 4.82 -3.25
N LYS A 60 -3.40 6.04 -3.23
CA LYS A 60 -3.52 6.99 -4.34
C LYS A 60 -2.38 6.85 -5.33
N THR A 61 -1.16 6.82 -4.82
CA THR A 61 0.07 6.73 -5.60
C THR A 61 0.43 5.30 -5.96
N LEU A 62 -0.18 4.33 -5.25
CA LEU A 62 0.16 2.91 -5.27
C LEU A 62 1.60 2.64 -4.82
N ALA A 63 2.22 3.57 -4.10
CA ALA A 63 3.53 3.38 -3.52
C ALA A 63 3.41 2.46 -2.31
N LEU A 64 4.22 1.39 -2.32
CA LEU A 64 4.41 0.49 -1.20
C LEU A 64 5.86 0.59 -0.75
N CYS A 65 6.07 1.16 0.43
CA CYS A 65 7.36 1.18 1.09
C CYS A 65 7.48 0.01 2.07
N TYR A 66 8.66 -0.59 2.13
CA TYR A 66 8.92 -1.78 2.93
C TYR A 66 10.23 -1.64 3.72
N SER A 67 10.24 -2.25 4.90
CA SER A 67 11.42 -2.51 5.72
C SER A 67 11.37 -3.98 6.15
N ILE A 68 12.32 -4.78 5.67
CA ILE A 68 12.31 -6.23 5.80
C ILE A 68 13.63 -6.69 6.41
N THR A 69 13.54 -7.55 7.42
CA THR A 69 14.71 -8.26 7.96
C THR A 69 14.38 -9.75 8.02
N PHE A 70 15.33 -10.58 7.61
CA PHE A 70 15.21 -12.03 7.68
C PHE A 70 16.52 -12.66 8.12
N PHE A 71 16.49 -13.93 8.52
CA PHE A 71 17.67 -14.69 8.95
C PHE A 71 17.50 -16.17 8.61
N SER A 72 18.60 -16.93 8.73
CA SER A 72 18.64 -18.39 8.54
C SER A 72 18.20 -18.89 7.15
N LEU A 73 18.41 -18.10 6.08
CA LEU A 73 18.38 -18.66 4.73
C LEU A 73 19.51 -19.69 4.56
N SER A 74 19.22 -20.79 3.86
CA SER A 74 20.21 -21.84 3.55
C SER A 74 21.25 -21.39 2.54
N THR A 75 20.91 -20.40 1.70
CA THR A 75 21.80 -19.79 0.71
C THR A 75 21.69 -18.27 0.77
N THR A 76 22.54 -17.58 0.00
CA THR A 76 22.31 -16.17 -0.31
C THR A 76 20.91 -15.97 -0.90
N GLU A 77 20.26 -14.87 -0.55
CA GLU A 77 18.97 -14.47 -1.11
C GLU A 77 19.07 -14.34 -2.64
N THR A 78 18.16 -15.01 -3.36
CA THR A 78 18.13 -15.03 -4.82
C THR A 78 16.92 -14.31 -5.42
N ASN A 79 15.86 -14.08 -4.64
CA ASN A 79 14.65 -13.39 -5.07
C ASN A 79 13.95 -12.75 -3.86
N ALA A 80 13.21 -11.66 -4.12
CA ALA A 80 12.27 -11.05 -3.19
C ALA A 80 11.12 -10.44 -3.99
N HIS A 81 9.88 -10.71 -3.61
CA HIS A 81 8.71 -10.23 -4.36
C HIS A 81 7.46 -10.25 -3.49
N LEU A 82 6.39 -9.64 -3.99
CA LEU A 82 5.06 -9.67 -3.39
C LEU A 82 4.09 -10.39 -4.32
N HIS A 83 3.18 -11.17 -3.74
CA HIS A 83 2.11 -11.84 -4.45
C HIS A 83 0.83 -11.00 -4.46
N GLY A 84 -0.06 -11.31 -5.40
CA GLY A 84 -1.44 -10.84 -5.39
C GLY A 84 -2.28 -11.51 -4.28
N PRO A 85 -3.55 -11.09 -4.12
CA PRO A 85 -4.44 -11.68 -3.13
C PRO A 85 -4.73 -13.16 -3.42
N ALA A 86 -4.66 -14.00 -2.38
CA ALA A 86 -5.09 -15.40 -2.41
C ALA A 86 -5.67 -15.82 -1.04
N ALA A 87 -6.43 -16.91 -1.05
CA ALA A 87 -6.84 -17.58 0.18
C ALA A 87 -5.63 -18.27 0.86
N PRO A 88 -5.69 -18.54 2.18
CA PRO A 88 -4.63 -19.28 2.87
C PRO A 88 -4.33 -20.63 2.19
N GLY A 89 -3.05 -20.90 1.94
CA GLY A 89 -2.58 -22.12 1.28
C GLY A 89 -2.71 -22.13 -0.25
N VAL A 90 -3.22 -21.06 -0.88
CA VAL A 90 -3.34 -20.94 -2.34
C VAL A 90 -2.25 -20.02 -2.87
N SER A 91 -1.53 -20.45 -3.92
CA SER A 91 -0.54 -19.63 -4.60
C SER A 91 -1.21 -18.50 -5.39
N ALA A 92 -0.64 -17.30 -5.33
CA ALA A 92 -1.00 -16.17 -6.19
C ALA A 92 0.15 -15.80 -7.13
N GLY A 93 -0.16 -15.13 -8.23
CA GLY A 93 0.86 -14.57 -9.12
C GLY A 93 1.68 -13.47 -8.44
N VAL A 94 2.94 -13.32 -8.85
CA VAL A 94 3.81 -12.23 -8.42
C VAL A 94 3.34 -10.90 -9.02
N ILE A 95 3.21 -9.87 -8.19
CA ILE A 95 2.78 -8.54 -8.63
C ILE A 95 3.92 -7.54 -8.75
N VAL A 96 4.98 -7.69 -7.94
CA VAL A 96 6.17 -6.82 -8.00
C VAL A 96 7.38 -7.52 -7.40
N GLY A 97 8.54 -7.37 -8.05
CA GLY A 97 9.84 -7.76 -7.50
C GLY A 97 10.42 -6.65 -6.63
N LEU A 98 11.05 -7.03 -5.53
CA LEU A 98 11.71 -6.12 -4.60
C LEU A 98 13.22 -6.11 -4.87
N GLN A 99 13.86 -4.97 -4.64
CA GLN A 99 15.30 -4.80 -4.80
C GLN A 99 15.87 -4.06 -3.58
N PRO A 100 17.18 -4.17 -3.31
CA PRO A 100 18.15 -5.05 -3.99
C PRO A 100 17.99 -6.52 -3.59
N VAL A 101 18.45 -7.42 -4.45
CA VAL A 101 18.63 -8.85 -4.16
C VAL A 101 20.07 -9.24 -4.54
N PRO A 102 20.93 -9.66 -3.58
CA PRO A 102 20.64 -9.81 -2.14
C PRO A 102 20.58 -8.48 -1.37
N GLY A 103 19.91 -8.47 -0.21
CA GLY A 103 19.96 -7.35 0.73
C GLY A 103 19.22 -7.62 2.06
N ASN A 104 19.88 -7.38 3.18
CA ASN A 104 19.33 -7.55 4.53
C ASN A 104 19.99 -6.57 5.51
N PRO A 105 19.27 -5.62 6.14
CA PRO A 105 17.84 -5.34 5.95
C PRO A 105 17.53 -4.86 4.53
N LYS A 106 16.35 -5.19 4.04
CA LYS A 106 15.84 -4.76 2.73
C LYS A 106 14.84 -3.63 2.91
N ASN A 107 15.26 -2.43 2.53
CA ASN A 107 14.47 -1.23 2.63
C ASN A 107 14.29 -0.63 1.24
N GLY A 108 13.08 -0.19 0.92
CA GLY A 108 12.80 0.43 -0.36
C GLY A 108 11.34 0.78 -0.53
N CYS A 109 11.02 1.37 -1.68
CA CYS A 109 9.65 1.61 -2.10
C CYS A 109 9.49 1.17 -3.55
N VAL A 110 8.34 0.59 -3.86
CA VAL A 110 7.95 0.20 -5.22
C VAL A 110 6.53 0.66 -5.50
N ASN A 111 6.21 0.95 -6.76
CA ASN A 111 4.84 1.21 -7.17
C ASN A 111 4.18 -0.09 -7.60
N LEU A 112 3.02 -0.41 -7.01
CA LEU A 112 2.25 -1.57 -7.39
C LEU A 112 1.52 -1.35 -8.73
N PRO A 113 1.34 -2.40 -9.55
CA PRO A 113 0.56 -2.29 -10.78
C PRO A 113 -0.89 -1.86 -10.52
N LYS A 114 -1.40 -0.91 -11.31
CA LYS A 114 -2.79 -0.40 -11.20
C LYS A 114 -3.85 -1.49 -11.32
N ALA A 115 -3.57 -2.56 -12.07
CA ALA A 115 -4.48 -3.69 -12.25
C ALA A 115 -4.86 -4.39 -10.91
N ASN A 116 -4.05 -4.19 -9.86
CA ASN A 116 -4.27 -4.78 -8.55
C ASN A 116 -4.99 -3.86 -7.55
N LYS A 117 -5.39 -2.65 -7.97
CA LYS A 117 -6.20 -1.73 -7.17
C LYS A 117 -7.66 -2.20 -7.22
N LYS A 118 -8.14 -2.81 -6.15
CA LYS A 118 -9.58 -3.07 -5.92
C LYS A 118 -10.15 -2.02 -4.97
#